data_AF-A0A1C5E6D5-F1
#
_entry.id   AF-A0A1C5E6D5-F1
#
_cell.length_a   1.000
_cell.length_b   1.000
_cell.length_c   1.000
_cell.angle_alpha   90.00
_cell.angle_beta   90.00
_cell.angle_gamma   90.00
#
_symmetry.space_group_name_H-M   'P 1'
#
loop_
_entity.id
_entity.type
_entity.pdbx_description
1 polymer ?
#
loop_
_entity_poly.entity_id
_entity_poly.type
_entity_poly.pdbx_seq_one_letter_code
_entity_poly.pdbx_strand_id
1 'polypeptide(L)'
;MEGSLRRLGTDYLDLLYLHVWDFRTPVEEVLRGLDDLVRQGKVLYVAISNTPAWQVSRMQAIADLRGWSPLVALQVEYSLIERTAERDLIPMARELGLGVVPYSPLGGGCSAASTATRTWARWALAPTGAPAGAT
;
A
#
# COMPACT_ATOMS: atom_id res chain seq x y z
N MET A 1 -0.95 -15.31 14.01
CA MET A 1 -2.13 -14.66 14.59
C MET A 1 -2.01 -14.46 16.10
N GLU A 2 -1.98 -15.52 16.91
CA GLU A 2 -2.02 -15.45 18.38
C GLU A 2 -0.94 -14.56 19.01
N GLY A 3 0.28 -14.59 18.47
CA GLY A 3 1.35 -13.70 18.94
C GLY A 3 1.03 -12.22 18.77
N SER A 4 0.29 -11.84 17.71
CA SER A 4 -0.13 -10.45 17.49
C SER A 4 -1.22 -10.03 18.47
N LEU A 5 -2.24 -10.87 18.66
CA LEU A 5 -3.32 -10.64 19.63
C LEU A 5 -2.77 -10.43 21.04
N ARG A 6 -1.87 -11.31 21.48
CA ARG A 6 -1.19 -11.21 22.79
C ARG A 6 -0.42 -9.90 22.95
N ARG A 7 0.32 -9.46 21.93
CA ARG A 7 1.09 -8.20 21.98
C ARG A 7 0.21 -6.97 22.01
N LEU A 8 -0.95 -7.03 21.35
CA LEU A 8 -1.91 -5.92 21.30
C LEU A 8 -2.87 -5.92 22.50
N GLY A 9 -2.89 -6.99 23.32
CA GLY A 9 -3.77 -7.09 24.48
C GLY A 9 -5.25 -7.15 24.10
N THR A 10 -5.56 -7.74 22.94
CA THR A 10 -6.93 -7.87 22.41
C THR A 10 -7.16 -9.30 21.90
N ASP A 11 -8.42 -9.71 21.83
CA ASP A 11 -8.83 -11.01 21.33
C ASP A 11 -9.19 -10.99 19.83
N TYR A 12 -9.33 -9.79 19.24
CA TYR A 12 -9.67 -9.61 17.83
C TYR A 12 -8.91 -8.46 17.18
N LEU A 13 -8.85 -8.49 15.84
CA LEU A 13 -8.39 -7.40 14.99
C LEU A 13 -9.52 -6.90 14.11
N ASP A 14 -9.67 -5.58 13.97
CA ASP A 14 -10.62 -5.03 12.99
C ASP A 14 -10.21 -5.39 11.56
N LEU A 15 -8.92 -5.27 11.24
CA LEU A 15 -8.40 -5.49 9.90
C LEU A 15 -7.09 -6.28 9.92
N LEU A 16 -7.07 -7.42 9.23
CA LEU A 16 -5.85 -8.21 9.01
C LEU A 16 -5.39 -8.10 7.54
N TYR A 17 -4.14 -7.69 7.34
CA TYR A 17 -3.51 -7.69 6.02
C TYR A 17 -2.76 -8.99 5.75
N LEU A 18 -3.00 -9.60 4.60
CA LEU A 18 -2.02 -10.46 3.95
C LEU A 18 -0.92 -9.56 3.37
N HIS A 19 0.26 -9.62 3.98
CA HIS A 19 1.30 -8.60 3.79
C HIS A 19 1.99 -8.65 2.42
N VAL A 20 2.27 -9.86 1.91
CA VAL A 20 2.92 -10.07 0.62
C VAL A 20 2.37 -11.35 0.01
N TRP A 21 2.15 -11.35 -1.30
CA TRP A 21 1.71 -12.55 -2.00
C TRP A 21 2.83 -13.61 -2.07
N ASP A 22 2.58 -14.77 -1.48
CA ASP A 22 3.42 -15.96 -1.66
C ASP A 22 2.89 -16.76 -2.86
N PHE A 23 3.70 -16.90 -3.91
CA PHE A 23 3.37 -17.65 -5.11
C PHE A 23 3.40 -19.17 -4.92
N ARG A 24 3.74 -19.66 -3.72
CA ARG A 24 3.88 -21.09 -3.43
C ARG A 24 2.63 -21.70 -2.81
N THR A 25 1.88 -20.92 -2.03
CA THR A 25 0.66 -21.41 -1.37
C THR A 25 -0.53 -21.28 -2.32
N PRO A 26 -1.33 -22.34 -2.51
CA PRO A 26 -2.55 -22.26 -3.31
C PRO A 26 -3.48 -21.14 -2.82
N VAL A 27 -4.08 -20.40 -3.75
CA VAL A 27 -4.91 -19.24 -3.40
C VAL A 27 -6.13 -19.63 -2.56
N GLU A 28 -6.72 -20.79 -2.85
CA GLU A 28 -7.87 -21.32 -2.12
C GLU A 28 -7.51 -21.66 -0.67
N GLU A 29 -6.29 -22.14 -0.42
CA GLU A 29 -5.80 -22.43 0.93
C GLU A 29 -5.61 -21.14 1.73
N VAL A 30 -5.02 -20.11 1.10
CA VAL A 30 -4.86 -18.78 1.71
C VAL A 30 -6.20 -18.17 2.07
N LEU A 31 -7.14 -18.11 1.12
CA LEU A 31 -8.46 -17.54 1.33
C LEU A 31 -9.25 -18.31 2.38
N ARG A 32 -9.16 -19.66 2.37
CA ARG A 32 -9.82 -20.48 3.39
C ARG A 32 -9.30 -20.16 4.79
N GLY A 33 -7.97 -20.03 4.94
CA GLY A 33 -7.35 -19.68 6.21
C GLY A 33 -7.75 -18.29 6.71
N LEU A 34 -7.83 -17.30 5.81
CA LEU A 34 -8.31 -15.95 6.14
C LEU A 34 -9.78 -15.98 6.58
N ASP A 35 -10.63 -16.68 5.84
CA ASP A 35 -12.04 -16.84 6.14
C ASP A 35 -12.28 -17.60 7.46
N ASP A 36 -11.42 -18.57 7.81
CA ASP A 36 -11.44 -19.21 9.12
C ASP A 36 -11.17 -18.26 10.27
N LEU A 37 -10.23 -17.32 10.11
CA LEU A 37 -9.96 -16.31 11.13
C LEU A 37 -11.14 -15.37 11.33
N VAL A 38 -11.84 -15.03 10.25
CA VAL A 38 -13.07 -14.21 10.30
C VAL A 38 -14.19 -14.98 10.99
N ARG A 39 -14.44 -16.24 10.60
CA ARG A 39 -15.47 -17.09 11.22
C ARG A 39 -15.20 -17.37 12.70
N GLN A 40 -13.93 -17.43 13.11
CA GLN A 40 -13.54 -17.56 14.51
C GLN A 40 -13.72 -16.25 15.32
N GLY A 41 -14.08 -15.14 14.68
CA GLY A 41 -14.23 -13.83 15.33
C GLY A 41 -12.91 -13.18 15.73
N LYS A 42 -11.76 -13.74 15.30
CA LYS A 42 -10.43 -13.19 15.60
C LYS A 42 -10.09 -12.00 14.69
N VAL A 43 -10.79 -11.88 13.57
CA VAL A 43 -10.63 -10.81 12.58
C VAL A 43 -12.02 -10.39 12.10
N LEU A 44 -12.27 -9.08 12.01
CA LEU A 44 -13.54 -8.59 11.45
C LEU A 44 -13.48 -8.50 9.92
N TYR A 45 -12.37 -7.99 9.38
CA TYR A 45 -12.16 -7.80 7.95
C TYR A 45 -10.76 -8.20 7.51
N VAL A 46 -10.65 -8.66 6.26
CA VAL A 46 -9.39 -9.05 5.64
C VAL A 46 -9.02 -8.10 4.51
N ALA A 47 -7.73 -7.84 4.39
CA ALA A 47 -7.15 -6.98 3.38
C ALA A 47 -5.87 -7.58 2.83
N ILE A 48 -5.36 -6.98 1.75
CA ILE A 48 -4.19 -7.47 1.06
C ILE A 48 -3.21 -6.34 0.76
N SER A 49 -1.93 -6.66 0.74
CA SER A 49 -0.84 -5.75 0.44
C SER A 49 0.11 -6.39 -0.56
N ASN A 50 0.82 -5.57 -1.35
CA ASN A 50 1.93 -6.00 -2.21
C ASN A 50 1.61 -7.23 -3.09
N THR A 51 0.43 -7.23 -3.70
CA THR A 51 -0.08 -8.36 -4.50
C THR A 51 -0.43 -7.87 -5.90
N PRO A 52 -0.07 -8.60 -6.97
CA PRO A 52 -0.44 -8.22 -8.34
C PRO A 52 -1.96 -8.10 -8.53
N ALA A 53 -2.40 -7.14 -9.34
CA ALA A 53 -3.83 -6.84 -9.50
C ALA A 53 -4.65 -8.06 -9.96
N TRP A 54 -4.12 -8.84 -10.92
CA TRP A 54 -4.77 -10.05 -11.43
C TRP A 54 -5.03 -11.10 -10.34
N GLN A 55 -4.13 -11.18 -9.35
CA GLN A 55 -4.26 -12.15 -8.27
C GLN A 55 -5.28 -11.67 -7.23
N VAL A 56 -5.35 -10.37 -6.95
CA VAL A 56 -6.41 -9.79 -6.11
C VAL A 56 -7.79 -10.00 -6.75
N SER A 57 -7.92 -9.75 -8.05
CA SER A 57 -9.15 -10.02 -8.80
C SER A 57 -9.54 -11.50 -8.75
N ARG A 58 -8.57 -12.41 -8.94
CA ARG A 58 -8.81 -13.86 -8.80
C ARG A 58 -9.28 -14.22 -7.40
N MET A 59 -8.67 -13.64 -6.36
CA MET A 59 -9.04 -13.90 -4.98
C MET A 59 -10.47 -13.47 -4.67
N GLN A 60 -10.87 -12.27 -5.11
CA GLN A 60 -12.25 -11.79 -4.96
C GLN A 60 -13.25 -12.72 -5.64
N ALA A 61 -12.99 -13.09 -6.90
CA ALA A 61 -13.87 -13.99 -7.63
C ALA A 61 -14.04 -15.35 -6.91
N ILE A 62 -12.96 -15.90 -6.34
CA ILE A 62 -13.05 -17.15 -5.56
C ILE A 62 -13.83 -16.94 -4.27
N ALA A 63 -13.61 -15.83 -3.56
CA ALA A 63 -14.34 -15.52 -2.33
C ALA A 63 -15.85 -15.43 -2.59
N ASP A 64 -16.26 -14.70 -3.63
CA ASP A 64 -17.65 -14.58 -4.06
C ASP A 64 -18.26 -15.94 -4.42
N LEU A 65 -17.57 -16.75 -5.23
CA LEU A 65 -18.04 -18.07 -5.65
C LEU A 65 -18.18 -19.07 -4.50
N ARG A 66 -17.34 -18.95 -3.46
CA ARG A 66 -17.31 -19.85 -2.31
C ARG A 66 -18.14 -19.35 -1.13
N GLY A 67 -18.65 -18.13 -1.18
CA GLY A 67 -19.27 -17.47 -0.03
C GLY A 67 -18.29 -17.29 1.14
N TRP A 68 -17.02 -17.02 0.83
CA TRP A 68 -15.99 -16.69 1.81
C TRP A 68 -15.91 -15.19 2.03
N SER A 69 -15.32 -14.81 3.15
CA SER A 69 -15.11 -13.42 3.53
C SER A 69 -14.33 -12.66 2.43
N PRO A 70 -14.87 -11.57 1.85
CA PRO A 70 -14.21 -10.82 0.79
C PRO A 70 -13.06 -9.96 1.35
N LEU A 71 -12.12 -9.57 0.48
CA LEU A 71 -11.15 -8.53 0.84
C LEU A 71 -11.84 -7.17 0.84
N VAL A 72 -11.50 -6.29 1.78
CA VAL A 72 -12.11 -4.94 1.89
C VAL A 72 -11.14 -3.81 1.57
N ALA A 73 -9.84 -4.08 1.63
CA ALA A 73 -8.83 -3.07 1.39
C ALA A 73 -7.58 -3.63 0.70
N LEU A 74 -6.92 -2.73 -0.02
CA LEU A 74 -5.67 -2.93 -0.72
C LEU A 74 -4.65 -1.90 -0.23
N GLN A 75 -3.55 -2.36 0.35
CA GLN A 75 -2.41 -1.53 0.70
C GLN A 75 -1.34 -1.59 -0.40
N VAL A 76 -0.87 -0.42 -0.85
CA VAL A 76 0.09 -0.30 -1.96
C VAL A 76 1.07 0.85 -1.72
N GLU A 77 2.26 0.76 -2.31
CA GLU A 77 3.16 1.90 -2.36
C GLU A 77 2.59 2.96 -3.28
N TYR A 78 2.50 4.19 -2.79
CA TYR A 78 2.03 5.28 -3.62
C TYR A 78 2.56 6.61 -3.11
N SER A 79 3.27 7.33 -3.97
CA SER A 79 3.82 8.66 -3.70
C SER A 79 3.96 9.44 -5.01
N LEU A 80 4.38 10.70 -4.93
CA LEU A 80 4.64 11.51 -6.13
C LEU A 80 5.72 10.91 -7.04
N ILE A 81 6.67 10.15 -6.47
CA ILE A 81 7.78 9.52 -7.21
C ILE A 81 7.54 8.05 -7.54
N GLU A 82 6.57 7.40 -6.89
CA GLU A 82 6.21 6.00 -7.12
C GLU A 82 4.71 5.90 -7.39
N ARG A 83 4.37 5.77 -8.68
CA ARG A 83 2.99 5.82 -9.19
C ARG A 83 2.58 4.56 -9.94
N THR A 84 3.35 3.48 -9.85
CA THR A 84 3.08 2.22 -10.57
C THR A 84 1.69 1.66 -10.24
N ALA A 85 1.22 1.88 -9.01
CA ALA A 85 -0.11 1.44 -8.57
C ALA A 85 -1.27 2.04 -9.40
N GLU A 86 -1.09 3.19 -10.05
CA GLU A 86 -2.13 3.82 -10.88
C GLU A 86 -2.47 3.01 -12.13
N ARG A 87 -1.52 2.21 -12.62
CA ARG A 87 -1.68 1.46 -13.87
C ARG A 87 -2.81 0.43 -13.75
N ASP A 88 -2.71 -0.45 -12.76
CA ASP A 88 -3.60 -1.61 -12.64
C ASP A 88 -4.22 -1.76 -11.24
N LEU A 89 -3.48 -1.42 -10.17
CA LEU A 89 -3.91 -1.71 -8.78
C LEU A 89 -5.03 -0.77 -8.30
N ILE A 90 -4.89 0.54 -8.49
CA ILE A 90 -5.90 1.53 -8.10
C ILE A 90 -7.19 1.39 -8.94
N PRO A 91 -7.13 1.24 -10.27
CA PRO A 91 -8.32 0.94 -11.07
C PRO A 91 -9.02 -0.35 -10.63
N MET A 92 -8.27 -1.44 -10.42
CA MET A 92 -8.82 -2.70 -9.93
C MET A 92 -9.48 -2.55 -8.57
N ALA A 93 -8.83 -1.88 -7.62
CA ALA A 93 -9.39 -1.64 -6.29
C ALA A 93 -10.70 -0.86 -6.36
N ARG A 94 -10.78 0.16 -7.23
CA ARG A 94 -12.02 0.92 -7.46
C ARG A 94 -13.15 0.04 -7.99
N GLU A 95 -12.86 -0.81 -8.98
CA GLU A 95 -13.86 -1.69 -9.60
C GLU A 95 -14.38 -2.75 -8.61
N LEU A 96 -13.49 -3.33 -7.81
CA LEU A 96 -13.84 -4.36 -6.81
C LEU A 96 -14.33 -3.78 -5.48
N GLY A 97 -14.47 -2.46 -5.36
CA GLY A 97 -14.94 -1.80 -4.13
C GLY A 97 -13.96 -1.87 -2.95
N LEU A 98 -12.65 -2.01 -3.21
CA LEU A 98 -11.61 -2.06 -2.19
C LEU A 98 -11.14 -0.66 -1.78
N GLY A 99 -11.05 -0.43 -0.47
CA GLY A 99 -10.39 0.76 0.06
C GLY A 99 -8.88 0.73 -0.23
N VAL A 100 -8.33 1.81 -0.79
CA VAL A 100 -6.88 1.92 -1.05
C VAL A 100 -6.20 2.60 0.14
N VAL A 101 -5.20 1.93 0.70
CA VAL A 101 -4.38 2.44 1.81
C VAL A 101 -2.93 2.61 1.35
N PRO A 102 -2.52 3.83 0.94
CA PRO A 102 -1.17 4.04 0.46
C PRO A 102 -0.15 3.98 1.60
N TYR A 103 1.02 3.39 1.35
CA TYR A 103 2.20 3.49 2.21
C TYR A 103 3.33 4.26 1.51
N SER A 104 4.34 4.68 2.30
CA SER A 104 5.47 5.49 1.83
C SER A 104 5.05 6.76 1.06
N PRO A 105 4.14 7.60 1.57
CA PRO A 105 3.66 8.79 0.84
C PRO A 105 4.76 9.80 0.49
N LEU A 106 5.89 9.76 1.21
CA LEU A 106 7.08 10.60 0.97
C LEU A 106 8.16 9.90 0.13
N GLY A 107 7.88 8.72 -0.42
CA GLY A 107 8.84 7.91 -1.18
C GLY A 107 10.09 7.56 -0.36
N GLY A 108 9.89 7.06 0.86
CA GLY A 108 11.01 6.75 1.78
C GLY A 108 11.78 7.96 2.30
N GLY A 109 11.23 9.18 2.17
CA GLY A 109 11.89 10.44 2.55
C GLY A 109 12.57 11.16 1.38
N CYS A 110 12.64 10.54 0.19
CA CYS A 110 13.21 11.16 -1.01
C CYS A 110 12.42 12.40 -1.47
N SER A 111 11.10 12.42 -1.24
CA SER A 111 10.24 13.57 -1.58
C SER A 111 10.20 14.63 -0.47
N ALA A 112 10.91 14.45 0.64
CA ALA A 112 11.01 15.46 1.69
C ALA A 112 11.93 16.60 1.23
N ALA A 113 11.51 17.85 1.49
CA ALA A 113 12.24 19.05 1.10
C ALA A 113 13.70 19.11 1.61
N SER A 114 14.05 18.38 2.67
CA SER A 114 15.42 18.30 3.20
C SER A 114 16.42 17.67 2.22
N THR A 115 15.96 16.79 1.32
CA THR A 115 16.78 16.18 0.27
C THR A 115 17.08 17.17 -0.87
N ALA A 116 16.24 18.20 -1.05
CA ALA A 116 16.39 19.22 -2.09
C ALA A 116 17.32 20.39 -1.70
N THR A 117 17.77 20.47 -0.45
CA THR A 117 18.55 21.62 0.06
C THR A 117 20.00 21.70 -0.48
N ARG A 118 20.48 20.73 -1.28
CA ARG A 118 21.85 20.76 -1.79
C ARG A 118 22.08 21.51 -3.11
N THR A 119 21.02 21.94 -3.81
CA THR A 119 21.19 22.47 -5.19
C THR A 119 20.98 23.99 -5.30
N TRP A 120 20.25 24.61 -4.37
CA TRP A 120 19.92 26.05 -4.44
C TRP A 120 21.05 26.99 -3.98
N ALA A 121 22.01 26.49 -3.18
CA ALA A 121 23.12 27.31 -2.68
C ALA A 121 24.18 27.67 -3.73
N ARG A 122 24.17 27.04 -4.92
CA ARG A 122 25.17 27.31 -5.98
C ARG A 122 24.82 28.47 -6.90
N TRP A 123 23.54 28.85 -6.99
CA TRP A 123 23.08 29.93 -7.86
C TRP A 123 22.94 31.29 -7.16
N ALA A 124 22.90 31.31 -5.82
CA ALA A 124 22.75 32.54 -5.04
C ALA A 124 24.05 33.36 -4.86
N LEU A 125 25.20 32.86 -5.35
CA LEU A 125 26.52 33.50 -5.20
C LEU A 125 27.19 33.88 -6.53
N ALA A 126 26.47 33.82 -7.66
CA ALA A 126 27.00 34.41 -8.89
C ALA A 126 26.94 35.95 -8.77
N PRO A 127 28.07 36.67 -8.73
CA PRO A 127 28.04 38.12 -8.68
C PRO A 127 27.38 38.63 -9.96
N THR A 128 26.25 39.32 -9.80
CA THR A 128 25.61 40.07 -10.87
C THR A 128 26.59 41.13 -11.36
N GLY A 129 27.05 40.98 -12.61
CA GLY A 129 27.79 42.03 -13.30
C GLY A 129 26.95 43.31 -13.35
N ALA A 130 27.50 44.40 -12.82
CA ALA A 130 26.92 45.73 -12.94
C ALA A 130 27.16 46.31 -14.35
N PRO A 131 26.21 47.02 -14.96
CA PRO A 131 26.42 47.70 -16.22
C PRO A 131 27.07 49.09 -16.05
N ALA A 132 27.92 49.42 -17.04
CA ALA A 132 28.45 50.69 -17.53
C ALA A 132 28.25 52.02 -16.76
N GLY A 133 29.35 52.80 -16.66
CA GLY A 133 29.34 54.24 -16.38
C GLY A 133 30.54 54.94 -17.01
N ALA A 134 30.28 55.99 -17.78
CA ALA A 134 31.21 56.80 -18.57
C ALA A 134 32.00 57.82 -17.71
N THR A 135 33.27 58.05 -18.05
CA THR A 135 33.91 59.34 -18.46
C THR A 135 35.41 59.13 -18.61
#